data_AF-A0AAW8H723-F1
#
_entry.id   AF-A0AAW8H723-F1
#
_cell.length_a   1.000
_cell.length_b   1.000
_cell.length_c   1.000
_cell.angle_alpha   90.00
_cell.angle_beta   90.00
_cell.angle_gamma   90.00
#
_symmetry.space_group_name_H-M   'P 1'
#
loop_
_entity.id
_entity.type
_entity.pdbx_description
1 polymer ?
#
loop_
_entity_poly.entity_id
_entity_poly.type
_entity_poly.pdbx_seq_one_letter_code
_entity_poly.pdbx_strand_id
1 'polypeptide(L)'
;MPALIPRACRKRGCPGTTTDRSGYCEKHRNEGWQQHQRGQSRHQRGYGSQWDRLRPIVLDRDKHLCQECLRNGRYTPAETVDHINAKAHGGTDDLSNLESICRGCHKAKTARERLNRN
;
A
#
# COMPACT_ATOMS: atom_id res chain seq x y z
N MET A 1 -35.93 -8.37 -18.13
CA MET A 1 -35.14 -8.19 -16.89
C MET A 1 -35.26 -6.72 -16.48
N PRO A 2 -35.45 -6.40 -15.19
CA PRO A 2 -35.56 -5.01 -14.74
C PRO A 2 -34.25 -4.24 -14.98
N ALA A 3 -34.37 -2.93 -15.19
CA ALA A 3 -33.21 -2.06 -15.32
C ALA A 3 -32.36 -2.08 -14.04
N LEU A 4 -31.04 -2.02 -14.21
CA LEU A 4 -30.11 -1.94 -13.07
C LEU A 4 -30.34 -0.65 -12.30
N ILE A 5 -30.44 -0.75 -10.97
CA ILE A 5 -30.46 0.40 -10.08
C ILE A 5 -29.11 1.13 -10.18
N PRO A 6 -29.08 2.43 -10.52
CA PRO A 6 -27.85 3.20 -10.57
C PRO A 6 -27.17 3.26 -9.20
N ARG A 7 -25.85 3.06 -9.18
CA ARG A 7 -24.99 3.18 -7.99
C ARG A 7 -24.12 4.41 -8.08
N ALA A 8 -23.69 4.93 -6.93
CA ALA A 8 -22.76 6.06 -6.88
C ALA A 8 -21.43 5.75 -7.58
N CYS A 9 -20.85 6.76 -8.22
CA CYS A 9 -19.53 6.68 -8.84
C CYS A 9 -18.45 6.42 -7.77
N ARG A 10 -17.51 5.52 -8.08
CA ARG A 10 -16.38 5.17 -7.19
C ARG A 10 -15.31 6.27 -7.05
N LYS A 11 -15.29 7.28 -7.93
CA LYS A 11 -14.38 8.43 -7.81
C LYS A 11 -14.78 9.25 -6.58
N ARG A 12 -13.89 9.37 -5.60
CA ARG A 12 -14.13 10.16 -4.38
C ARG A 12 -14.55 11.59 -4.75
N GLY A 13 -15.65 12.06 -4.15
CA GLY A 13 -16.20 13.39 -4.38
C GLY A 13 -17.01 13.56 -5.69
N CYS A 14 -17.16 12.53 -6.51
CA CYS A 14 -17.99 12.61 -7.71
C CYS A 14 -19.48 12.42 -7.37
N PRO A 15 -20.37 13.37 -7.71
CA PRO A 15 -21.82 13.24 -7.46
C PRO A 15 -22.55 12.34 -8.48
N GLY A 16 -21.86 11.83 -9.51
CA GLY A 16 -22.47 11.06 -10.59
C GLY A 16 -22.88 9.65 -10.18
N THR A 17 -23.89 9.10 -10.86
CA THR A 17 -24.32 7.71 -10.74
C THR A 17 -23.96 6.90 -11.99
N THR A 18 -23.94 5.58 -11.87
CA THR A 18 -23.63 4.68 -12.98
C THR A 18 -24.30 3.33 -12.81
N THR A 19 -24.68 2.70 -13.92
CA THR A 19 -25.09 1.29 -13.98
C THR A 19 -23.98 0.40 -14.56
N ASP A 20 -22.88 1.00 -15.02
CA ASP A 20 -21.75 0.29 -15.63
C ASP A 20 -21.01 -0.57 -14.59
N ARG A 21 -20.56 -1.75 -15.02
CA ARG A 21 -19.87 -2.74 -14.18
C ARG A 21 -18.58 -2.21 -13.53
N SER A 22 -17.92 -1.24 -14.14
CA SER A 22 -16.73 -0.56 -13.59
C SER A 22 -17.02 0.18 -12.28
N GLY A 23 -18.27 0.63 -12.08
CA GLY A 23 -18.65 1.47 -10.95
C GLY A 23 -18.21 2.93 -11.10
N TYR A 24 -17.81 3.36 -12.29
CA TYR A 24 -17.54 4.77 -12.61
C TYR A 24 -18.61 5.32 -13.55
N CYS A 25 -18.96 6.61 -13.40
CA CYS A 25 -19.81 7.31 -14.36
C CYS A 25 -19.08 7.53 -15.69
N GLU A 26 -19.78 7.97 -16.73
CA GLU A 26 -19.20 8.16 -18.07
C GLU A 26 -17.95 9.07 -18.04
N LYS A 27 -17.99 10.15 -17.23
CA LYS A 27 -16.86 11.06 -17.04
C LYS A 27 -15.62 10.38 -16.46
N HIS A 28 -15.79 9.29 -15.70
CA HIS A 28 -14.70 8.63 -14.97
C HIS A 28 -14.44 7.18 -15.39
N ARG A 29 -15.04 6.73 -16.50
CA ARG A 29 -15.01 5.31 -16.94
C ARG A 29 -13.59 4.73 -17.05
N ASN A 30 -12.62 5.56 -17.42
CA ASN A 30 -11.22 5.18 -17.62
C ASN A 30 -10.30 5.52 -16.45
N GLU A 31 -10.82 6.10 -15.36
CA GLU A 31 -10.00 6.51 -14.22
C GLU A 31 -9.63 5.36 -13.29
N GLY A 32 -10.32 4.22 -13.39
CA GLY A 32 -10.06 3.04 -12.56
C GLY A 32 -8.62 2.52 -12.68
N TRP A 33 -7.91 2.85 -13.77
CA TRP A 33 -6.52 2.46 -14.03
C TRP A 33 -5.49 3.56 -13.80
N GLN A 34 -5.90 4.81 -13.51
CA GLN A 34 -4.95 5.93 -13.34
C GLN A 34 -4.04 5.76 -12.12
N GLN A 35 -4.47 5.01 -11.09
CA GLN A 35 -3.62 4.70 -9.92
C GLN A 35 -2.59 3.60 -10.18
N HIS A 36 -2.69 2.86 -11.28
CA HIS A 36 -1.68 1.86 -11.60
C HIS A 36 -0.48 2.59 -12.20
N GLN A 37 0.65 2.65 -11.47
CA GLN A 37 1.92 3.12 -12.01
C GLN A 37 2.42 2.16 -13.11
N ARG A 38 1.79 2.21 -14.29
CA ARG A 38 2.24 1.50 -15.47
C ARG A 38 3.55 2.12 -15.92
N GLY A 39 4.61 1.31 -15.95
CA GLY A 39 5.88 1.66 -16.62
C GLY A 39 7.07 1.97 -15.73
N GLN A 40 6.91 2.09 -14.40
CA GLN A 40 8.08 2.28 -13.53
C GLN A 40 8.77 0.95 -13.23
N SER A 41 10.05 0.85 -13.60
CA SER A 41 10.90 -0.30 -13.24
C SER A 41 10.98 -0.46 -11.72
N ARG A 42 11.35 -1.66 -11.25
CA ARG A 42 11.57 -1.91 -9.81
C ARG A 42 12.51 -0.86 -9.19
N HIS A 43 13.54 -0.46 -9.94
CA HIS A 43 14.50 0.58 -9.56
C HIS A 43 13.84 1.96 -9.45
N GLN A 44 13.02 2.35 -10.42
CA GLN A 44 12.30 3.63 -10.40
C GLN A 44 11.28 3.72 -9.26
N ARG A 45 10.74 2.59 -8.81
CA ARG A 45 9.84 2.51 -7.65
C ARG A 45 10.57 2.52 -6.30
N GLY A 46 11.90 2.66 -6.29
CA GLY A 46 12.69 2.74 -5.06
C GLY A 46 13.00 1.37 -4.43
N TYR A 47 12.93 0.29 -5.20
CA TYR A 47 13.31 -1.08 -4.79
C TYR A 47 14.51 -1.59 -5.60
N GLY A 48 15.48 -0.71 -5.87
CA GLY A 48 16.71 -1.06 -6.59
C GLY A 48 17.71 -1.84 -5.74
N SER A 49 18.94 -1.96 -6.24
CA SER A 49 20.05 -2.68 -5.57
C SER A 49 20.31 -2.29 -4.11
N GLN A 50 20.01 -1.04 -3.72
CA GLN A 50 20.09 -0.59 -2.33
C GLN A 50 19.10 -1.36 -1.43
N TRP A 51 17.87 -1.57 -1.89
CA TRP A 51 16.85 -2.29 -1.14
C TRP A 51 17.24 -3.76 -0.95
N ASP A 52 17.81 -4.38 -1.98
CA ASP A 52 18.29 -5.78 -1.91
C ASP A 52 19.41 -5.95 -0.87
N ARG A 53 20.21 -4.90 -0.62
CA ARG A 53 21.23 -4.89 0.45
C ARG A 53 20.64 -4.62 1.84
N LEU A 54 19.70 -3.67 1.93
CA LEU A 54 19.12 -3.27 3.22
C LEU A 54 18.17 -4.33 3.79
N ARG A 55 17.41 -5.01 2.94
CA ARG A 55 16.41 -6.01 3.35
C ARG A 55 16.97 -7.11 4.27
N PRO A 56 18.06 -7.83 3.94
CA PRO A 56 18.61 -8.85 4.84
C PRO A 56 19.12 -8.24 6.16
N ILE A 57 19.76 -7.07 6.12
CA ILE A 57 20.27 -6.39 7.33
C ILE A 57 19.12 -6.11 8.32
N VAL A 58 17.99 -5.61 7.81
CA VAL A 58 16.81 -5.32 8.64
C VAL A 58 16.18 -6.59 9.18
N LEU A 59 16.06 -7.65 8.37
CA LEU A 59 15.52 -8.94 8.82
C LEU A 59 16.40 -9.58 9.91
N ASP A 60 17.72 -9.53 9.76
CA ASP A 60 18.67 -10.05 10.74
C ASP A 60 18.62 -9.24 12.05
N ARG A 61 18.64 -7.91 11.96
CA ARG A 61 18.49 -7.00 13.12
C ARG A 61 17.22 -7.31 13.91
N ASP A 62 16.13 -7.54 13.19
CA ASP A 62 14.80 -7.78 13.75
C ASP A 62 14.56 -9.25 14.13
N LYS A 63 15.59 -10.11 14.02
CA LYS A 63 15.54 -11.54 14.30
C LYS A 63 14.43 -12.26 13.53
N HIS A 64 14.14 -11.79 12.32
CA HIS A 64 13.07 -12.29 11.47
C HIS A 64 11.67 -12.24 12.12
N LEU A 65 11.46 -11.34 13.10
CA LEU A 65 10.19 -11.14 13.77
C LEU A 65 9.53 -9.83 13.33
N CYS A 66 8.21 -9.87 13.25
CA CYS A 66 7.38 -8.69 13.01
C CYS A 66 7.50 -7.72 14.20
N GLN A 67 8.09 -6.55 13.96
CA GLN A 67 8.33 -5.54 15.00
C GLN A 67 7.03 -4.97 15.55
N GLU A 68 6.01 -4.79 14.70
CA GLU A 68 4.68 -4.38 15.14
C GLU A 68 4.02 -5.43 16.05
N CYS A 69 4.11 -6.72 15.72
CA CYS A 69 3.61 -7.77 16.60
C CYS A 69 4.38 -7.80 17.92
N LEU A 70 5.71 -7.67 17.87
CA LEU A 70 6.58 -7.71 19.04
C LEU A 70 6.26 -6.59 20.03
N ARG A 71 6.04 -5.35 19.54
CA ARG A 71 5.56 -4.21 20.35
C ARG A 71 4.21 -4.49 21.04
N ASN A 72 3.40 -5.36 20.45
CA ASN A 72 2.11 -5.80 20.99
C ASN A 72 2.21 -7.13 21.77
N GLY A 73 3.41 -7.58 22.14
CA GLY A 73 3.62 -8.81 22.91
C GLY A 73 3.39 -10.12 22.13
N ARG A 74 3.35 -10.07 20.80
CA ARG A 74 3.15 -11.23 19.93
C ARG A 74 4.42 -11.56 19.15
N TYR A 75 4.79 -12.83 19.12
CA TYR A 75 5.92 -13.32 18.34
C TYR A 75 5.40 -13.88 17.02
N THR A 76 5.53 -13.10 15.95
CA THR A 76 5.08 -13.50 14.60
C THR A 76 6.25 -13.39 13.63
N PRO A 77 6.50 -14.39 12.78
CA PRO A 77 7.51 -14.27 11.73
C PRO A 77 7.24 -13.07 10.82
N ALA A 78 8.30 -12.36 10.45
CA ALA A 78 8.24 -11.33 9.43
C ALA A 78 8.22 -11.97 8.03
N GLU A 79 7.47 -11.38 7.12
CA GLU A 79 7.41 -11.81 5.71
C GLU A 79 8.14 -10.80 4.80
N THR A 80 8.15 -9.53 5.20
CA THR A 80 8.75 -8.44 4.42
C THR A 80 9.34 -7.38 5.35
N VAL A 81 10.09 -6.46 4.74
CA VAL A 81 10.50 -5.19 5.34
C VAL A 81 9.60 -4.10 4.79
N ASP A 82 9.21 -3.16 5.65
CA ASP A 82 8.38 -2.01 5.29
C ASP A 82 8.92 -0.73 5.94
N HIS A 83 8.58 0.42 5.35
CA HIS A 83 8.98 1.72 5.87
C HIS A 83 8.08 2.14 7.03
N ILE A 84 8.60 2.48 8.20
CA ILE A 84 7.81 2.96 9.36
C ILE A 84 6.99 4.19 8.96
N ASN A 85 7.67 5.22 8.42
CA ASN A 85 7.03 6.31 7.68
C ASN A 85 7.07 5.98 6.19
N ALA A 86 5.93 5.94 5.50
CA ALA A 86 5.88 5.62 4.09
C ALA A 86 6.62 6.67 3.23
N LYS A 87 7.22 6.25 2.11
CA LYS A 87 7.86 7.19 1.15
C LYS A 87 6.92 8.29 0.67
N ALA A 88 5.63 7.97 0.49
CA ALA A 88 4.60 8.95 0.11
C ALA A 88 4.35 10.03 1.18
N HIS A 89 4.80 9.81 2.41
CA HIS A 89 4.71 10.71 3.56
C HIS A 89 6.09 11.20 4.03
N GLY A 90 7.10 11.14 3.15
CA GLY A 90 8.45 11.66 3.43
C GLY A 90 9.41 10.66 4.09
N GLY A 91 9.06 9.37 4.16
CA GLY A 91 9.95 8.33 4.66
C GLY A 91 11.18 8.07 3.77
N THR A 92 12.31 7.77 4.42
CA THR A 92 13.60 7.44 3.78
C THR A 92 13.88 5.94 3.80
N ASP A 93 14.89 5.50 3.05
CA ASP A 93 15.41 4.11 3.10
C ASP A 93 16.44 3.91 4.23
N ASP A 94 16.47 4.80 5.22
CA ASP A 94 17.39 4.67 6.36
C ASP A 94 16.99 3.46 7.22
N LEU A 95 17.98 2.74 7.76
CA LEU A 95 17.74 1.56 8.60
C LEU A 95 16.81 1.86 9.77
N SER A 96 16.85 3.08 10.34
CA SER A 96 15.96 3.52 11.42
C SER A 96 14.49 3.66 10.99
N ASN A 97 14.21 3.87 9.70
CA ASN A 97 12.87 3.95 9.13
C ASN A 97 12.40 2.64 8.52
N LEU A 98 13.17 1.55 8.62
CA LEU A 98 12.80 0.24 8.10
C LEU A 98 12.51 -0.73 9.24
N GLU A 99 11.46 -1.54 9.11
CA GLU A 99 11.15 -2.61 10.05
C GLU A 99 10.61 -3.86 9.37
N SER A 100 10.93 -5.01 9.97
CA SER A 100 10.40 -6.31 9.57
C SER A 100 8.96 -6.45 10.03
N ILE A 101 8.08 -6.88 9.14
CA ILE A 101 6.63 -6.89 9.36
C ILE A 101 5.99 -8.16 8.78
N CYS A 102 4.98 -8.69 9.46
CA CYS A 102 4.15 -9.79 8.93
C CYS A 102 3.10 -9.27 7.95
N ARG A 103 2.52 -10.14 7.12
CA ARG A 103 1.51 -9.75 6.13
C ARG A 103 0.27 -9.09 6.75
N GLY A 104 -0.14 -9.54 7.93
CA GLY A 104 -1.30 -9.00 8.65
C GLY A 104 -1.09 -7.53 9.03
N CYS A 105 0.03 -7.23 9.69
CA CYS A 105 0.40 -5.87 10.10
C CYS A 105 0.64 -4.97 8.87
N HIS A 106 1.31 -5.50 7.84
CA HIS A 106 1.55 -4.76 6.59
C HIS A 106 0.24 -4.34 5.92
N LYS A 107 -0.72 -5.27 5.77
CA LYS A 107 -2.04 -4.97 5.19
C LYS A 107 -2.78 -3.91 6.00
N ALA A 108 -2.74 -3.99 7.33
CA ALA A 108 -3.36 -3.01 8.20
C ALA A 108 -2.71 -1.61 8.07
N LYS A 109 -1.39 -1.55 7.96
CA LYS A 109 -0.64 -0.31 7.72
C LYS A 109 -0.99 0.33 6.38
N THR A 110 -0.95 -0.44 5.29
CA THR A 110 -1.37 0.05 3.97
C THR A 110 -2.80 0.59 3.96
N ALA A 111 -3.72 -0.06 4.70
CA ALA A 111 -5.09 0.41 4.81
C ALA A 111 -5.19 1.77 5.52
N ARG A 112 -4.43 1.97 6.60
CA ARG A 112 -4.35 3.26 7.33
C ARG A 112 -3.75 4.36 6.47
N GLU A 113 -2.64 4.10 5.79
CA GLU A 113 -1.96 5.08 4.92
C GLU A 113 -2.82 5.55 3.76
N ARG A 114 -3.68 4.68 3.22
CA ARG A 114 -4.63 5.06 2.16
C ARG A 114 -5.67 6.09 2.61
N LEU A 115 -5.98 6.14 3.91
CA LEU A 115 -6.91 7.12 4.47
C LEU A 115 -6.22 8.47 4.69
N ASN A 116 -4.91 8.48 4.94
CA ASN A 116 -4.12 9.66 5.28
C ASN A 116 -3.47 10.36 4.07
N ARG A 117 -3.96 10.09 2.85
CA ARG A 117 -3.56 10.83 1.65
C ARG A 117 -4.31 12.16 1.61
N ASN A 118 -3.66 13.22 2.11
CA ASN A 118 -4.04 14.61 1.84
C ASN A 118 -3.93 14.90 0.34
#